data_AF-A0A1H9EV69-F1
#
_entry.id   AF-A0A1H9EV69-F1
#
_cell.length_a   1.000
_cell.length_b   1.000
_cell.length_c   1.000
_cell.angle_alpha   90.00
_cell.angle_beta   90.00
_cell.angle_gamma   90.00
#
_symmetry.space_group_name_H-M   'P 1'
#
loop_
_entity.id
_entity.type
_entity.pdbx_description
1 polymer ?
#
loop_
_entity_poly.entity_id
_entity_poly.type
_entity_poly.pdbx_seq_one_letter_code
_entity_poly.pdbx_strand_id
1 'polypeptide(L)' 'MPFNTRSQRQLASLRRMREWHLDQALRAKVDGKKQEADFHFRYYDLLGPAVEVPQRGDRD' A
#
# COMPACT_ATOMS: atom_id res chain seq x y z
N MET A 1 2.99 -16.49 12.54
CA MET A 1 3.01 -15.43 11.51
C MET A 1 2.23 -15.92 10.29
N PRO A 2 1.17 -15.24 9.83
CA PRO A 2 0.44 -15.68 8.64
C PRO A 2 1.33 -15.54 7.40
N PHE A 3 1.54 -16.63 6.68
CA PHE A 3 2.29 -16.64 5.43
C PHE A 3 1.44 -16.04 4.32
N ASN A 4 2.04 -15.21 3.45
CA ASN A 4 1.33 -14.58 2.35
C ASN A 4 0.98 -15.65 1.29
N THR A 5 -0.31 -15.97 1.14
CA THR A 5 -0.81 -16.91 0.11
C THR A 5 -1.11 -16.21 -1.23
N ARG A 6 -0.88 -14.90 -1.32
CA ARG A 6 -1.14 -14.11 -2.52
C ARG A 6 -0.10 -14.37 -3.60
N SER A 7 -0.56 -14.49 -4.84
CA SER A 7 0.32 -14.52 -6.01
C SER A 7 1.16 -13.25 -6.13
N GLN A 8 2.32 -13.35 -6.78
CA GLN A 8 3.17 -12.18 -7.07
C GLN A 8 2.40 -11.07 -7.82
N ARG A 9 1.48 -11.44 -8.73
CA ARG A 9 0.63 -10.48 -9.45
C ARG A 9 -0.29 -9.70 -8.52
N GLN A 10 -0.88 -10.36 -7.53
CA GLN A 10 -1.73 -9.71 -6.53
C GLN A 10 -0.91 -8.77 -5.64
N LEU A 11 0.30 -9.17 -5.25
CA LEU A 11 1.22 -8.31 -4.49
C LEU A 11 1.64 -7.07 -5.28
N ALA A 12 2.00 -7.24 -6.56
CA ALA A 12 2.32 -6.12 -7.45
C ALA A 12 1.13 -5.16 -7.62
N SER A 13 -0.08 -5.69 -7.72
CA SER A 13 -1.30 -4.87 -7.76
C SER A 13 -1.51 -4.07 -6.49
N LEU A 14 -1.33 -4.69 -5.31
CA LEU A 14 -1.45 -4.02 -4.02
C LEU A 14 -0.39 -2.92 -3.83
N ARG A 15 0.85 -3.16 -4.30
CA ARG A 15 1.93 -2.15 -4.28
C ARG A 15 1.57 -0.94 -5.13
N ARG A 16 1.10 -1.15 -6.35
CA ARG A 16 0.64 -0.06 -7.24
C ARG A 16 -0.50 0.75 -6.62
N MET A 17 -1.48 0.08 -5.99
CA MET A 17 -2.57 0.79 -5.31
C MET A 17 -2.06 1.61 -4.13
N ARG A 18 -1.13 1.07 -3.34
CA ARG A 18 -0.52 1.80 -2.21
C ARG A 18 0.22 3.04 -2.70
N GLU A 19 1.07 2.89 -3.72
CA GLU A 19 1.80 4.01 -4.32
C GLU A 19 0.87 5.07 -4.90
N TRP A 20 -0.22 4.66 -5.55
CA TRP A 20 -1.24 5.59 -6.04
C TRP A 20 -1.88 6.39 -4.91
N HIS A 21 -2.26 5.75 -3.79
CA HIS A 21 -2.79 6.48 -2.64
C HIS A 21 -1.79 7.50 -2.07
N LEU A 22 -0.49 7.16 -2.02
CA LEU A 22 0.53 8.12 -1.58
C LEU A 22 0.61 9.35 -2.51
N ASP A 23 0.65 9.13 -3.83
CA ASP A 23 0.68 10.22 -4.81
C ASP A 23 -0.54 11.14 -4.68
N GLN A 24 -1.74 10.57 -4.55
CA GLN A 24 -2.96 11.35 -4.36
C GLN A 24 -2.96 12.12 -3.04
N ALA A 25 -2.48 11.51 -1.94
CA ALA A 25 -2.38 12.18 -0.64
C ALA A 25 -1.45 13.41 -0.71
N LEU A 26 -0.31 13.28 -1.40
CA LEU A 26 0.65 14.37 -1.57
C LEU A 26 0.08 15.49 -2.43
N ARG A 27 -0.60 15.17 -3.54
CA ARG A 27 -1.29 16.16 -4.38
C ARG A 27 -2.38 16.91 -3.60
N ALA A 28 -3.25 16.19 -2.91
CA ALA A 28 -4.30 16.78 -2.08
C ALA A 28 -3.74 17.67 -0.96
N LYS A 29 -2.58 17.30 -0.39
CA LYS A 29 -1.87 18.12 0.60
C LYS A 29 -1.36 19.44 0.02
N VAL A 30 -0.79 19.40 -1.19
CA VAL A 30 -0.35 20.61 -1.92
C VAL A 30 -1.55 21.50 -2.26
N ASP A 31 -2.67 20.91 -2.66
CA ASP A 31 -3.92 21.63 -2.99
C ASP A 31 -4.68 22.16 -1.74
N GLY A 32 -4.19 21.89 -0.52
CA GLY A 32 -4.86 22.28 0.73
C GLY A 32 -6.13 21.48 1.04
N LYS A 33 -6.39 20.37 0.34
CA LYS A 33 -7.56 19.50 0.52
C LYS A 33 -7.35 18.50 1.65
N LYS A 34 -7.36 19.00 2.89
CA LYS A 34 -7.02 18.21 4.09
C LYS A 34 -7.77 16.88 4.21
N GLN A 35 -9.09 16.87 4.02
CA GLN A 35 -9.89 15.65 4.16
C GLN A 35 -9.54 14.57 3.12
N GLU A 36 -9.25 14.99 1.89
CA GLU A 36 -8.84 14.10 0.80
C GLU A 36 -7.43 13.53 1.07
N ALA A 37 -6.50 14.39 1.51
CA ALA A 37 -5.17 13.94 1.92
C ALA A 37 -5.25 12.90 3.06
N ASP A 38 -6.02 13.18 4.11
CA ASP A 38 -6.22 12.29 5.25
C ASP A 38 -6.84 10.95 4.83
N PHE A 39 -7.81 10.98 3.90
CA PHE A 39 -8.40 9.76 3.33
C PHE A 39 -7.34 8.91 2.64
N HIS A 40 -6.55 9.49 1.75
CA HIS A 40 -5.56 8.75 0.99
C HIS A 40 -4.40 8.24 1.87
N PHE A 41 -3.96 9.01 2.87
CA PHE A 41 -2.95 8.53 3.83
C PHE A 41 -3.42 7.32 4.63
N ARG A 42 -4.68 7.30 5.10
CA ARG A 42 -5.22 6.13 5.81
C ARG A 42 -5.18 4.85 4.96
N TYR A 43 -5.49 4.96 3.68
CA TYR A 43 -5.41 3.81 2.77
C TYR A 43 -3.97 3.39 2.47
N TYR A 44 -3.04 4.34 2.35
CA TYR A 44 -1.61 4.05 2.22
C TYR A 44 -1.08 3.23 3.41
N ASP A 45 -1.46 3.62 4.63
CA ASP A 45 -1.08 2.95 5.87
C ASP A 45 -1.72 1.56 5.96
N LEU A 46 -3.02 1.46 5.64
CA LEU A 46 -3.76 0.19 5.65
C LEU A 46 -3.15 -0.85 4.70
N LEU A 47 -2.62 -0.41 3.55
CA LEU A 47 -2.03 -1.30 2.55
C LEU A 47 -0.60 -1.74 2.90
N GLY A 48 0.12 -1.03 3.78
CA GLY A 48 1.50 -1.34 4.17
C GLY A 48 1.69 -2.80 4.61
N PRO A 49 0.95 -3.27 5.64
CA PRO A 49 1.03 -4.66 6.09
C PRO A 49 0.70 -5.69 5.01
N ALA A 50 -0.14 -5.36 4.02
CA ALA A 50 -0.54 -6.28 2.97
C ALA A 50 0.56 -6.52 1.91
N VAL A 51 1.50 -5.58 1.76
CA VAL A 51 2.58 -5.64 0.75
C VAL A 51 3.97 -5.94 1.34
N GLU A 52 4.12 -5.78 2.66
CA GLU A 52 5.37 -6.00 3.40
C GLU A 52 5.48 -7.40 4.04
N VAL A 53 4.46 -8.25 3.89
CA VAL A 53 4.50 -9.62 4.45
C VAL A 53 5.72 -10.36 3.90
N PRO A 54 6.61 -10.90 4.77
CA PRO A 54 7.74 -11.68 4.32
C PRO A 54 7.26 -12.85 3.46
N GLN A 55 7.75 -12.92 2.23
CA GLN A 55 7.60 -14.13 1.42
C GLN A 55 8.27 -15.26 2.19
N ARG A 56 7.63 -16.42 2.25
CA ARG A 56 8.24 -17.64 2.78
C ARG A 56 9.53 -17.81 1.97
N GLY A 57 10.67 -17.63 2.62
CA GLY A 57 11.95 -17.66 1.92
C GLY A 57 12.05 -18.95 1.14
N ASP A 58 12.44 -18.82 -0.13
CA ASP A 58 13.10 -19.90 -0.84
C ASP A 58 14.33 -20.28 0.00
N ARG A 59 14.17 -21.29 0.85
CA ARG A 59 15.24 -22.05 1.49
C ARG A 59 15.15 -23.46 0.92
N ASP A 60 15.90 -23.65 -0.16
CA ASP A 60 16.93 -24.68 -0.38
C ASP A 60 17.04 -25.02 -1.87
#